data_AF-A0A7Y7M3N3-F1
#
_entry.id   AF-A0A7Y7M3N3-F1
#
_cell.length_a   1.000
_cell.length_b   1.000
_cell.length_c   1.000
_cell.angle_alpha   90.00
_cell.angle_beta   90.00
_cell.angle_gamma   90.00
#
_symmetry.space_group_name_H-M   'P 1'
#
loop_
_entity.id
_entity.type
_entity.pdbx_description
1 polymer ?
#
loop_
_entity_poly.entity_id
_entity_poly.type
_entity_poly.pdbx_seq_one_letter_code
_entity_poly.pdbx_strand_id
1 'polypeptide(L)'
;MAVKEGSQNGAATVEFALVVPILLAIILGIIQFGYVFFMQISMTQAARAAVRSMVVENDPTSAKNIAVANVVGLSTDEVSIPASCPNPATIPATTITVTVTHTVNAIGDLLPISLVRKATMQCGG
;
A
#
# COMPACT_ATOMS: atom_id res chain seq x y z
N MET A 1 -7.48 22.32 63.44
CA MET A 1 -7.44 20.97 62.85
C MET A 1 -7.43 21.15 61.33
N ALA A 2 -6.25 21.15 60.70
CA ALA A 2 -6.11 21.44 59.28
C ALA A 2 -5.91 20.12 58.53
N VAL A 3 -6.92 19.70 57.77
CA VAL A 3 -6.85 18.52 56.90
C VAL A 3 -6.05 18.92 55.65
N LYS A 4 -4.92 18.23 55.42
CA LYS A 4 -4.01 18.48 54.31
C LYS A 4 -4.41 17.60 53.12
N GLU A 5 -5.29 18.11 52.26
CA GLU A 5 -5.75 17.41 51.04
C GLU A 5 -4.75 17.51 49.88
N GLY A 6 -3.47 17.21 50.14
CA GLY A 6 -2.37 17.49 49.21
C GLY A 6 -1.90 16.32 48.34
N SER A 7 -2.55 15.15 48.34
CA SER A 7 -1.94 13.92 47.78
C SER A 7 -2.76 13.18 46.72
N GLN A 8 -3.99 13.57 46.42
CA GLN A 8 -4.85 12.83 45.47
C GLN A 8 -4.64 13.29 44.02
N ASN A 9 -4.34 14.57 43.79
CA ASN A 9 -4.20 15.14 42.43
C ASN A 9 -2.92 14.69 41.70
N GLY A 10 -1.86 14.35 42.43
CA GLY A 10 -0.60 13.85 41.84
C GLY A 10 -0.68 12.40 41.38
N ALA A 11 -1.39 11.54 42.12
CA ALA A 11 -1.53 10.13 41.79
C ALA A 11 -2.28 9.92 40.46
N ALA A 12 -3.40 10.62 40.27
CA ALA A 12 -4.17 10.56 39.03
C ALA A 12 -3.37 11.03 37.79
N THR A 13 -2.47 11.99 37.97
CA THR A 13 -1.60 12.48 36.89
C THR A 13 -0.57 11.42 36.47
N VAL A 14 -0.03 10.67 37.42
CA VAL A 14 0.96 9.60 37.17
C VAL A 14 0.29 8.38 36.54
N GLU A 15 -0.91 8.00 37.00
CA GLU A 15 -1.68 6.90 36.40
C GLU A 15 -2.00 7.18 34.93
N PHE A 16 -2.44 8.41 34.61
CA PHE A 16 -2.67 8.82 33.24
C PHE A 16 -1.39 8.80 32.39
N ALA A 17 -0.27 9.29 32.94
CA ALA A 17 1.02 9.28 32.24
C ALA A 17 1.51 7.88 31.87
N LEU A 18 1.10 6.83 32.61
CA LEU A 18 1.43 5.44 32.31
C LEU A 18 0.49 4.81 31.28
N VAL A 19 -0.80 5.17 31.28
CA VAL A 19 -1.79 4.58 30.36
C VAL A 19 -1.73 5.22 28.97
N VAL A 20 -1.53 6.54 28.90
CA VAL A 20 -1.43 7.29 27.64
C VAL A 20 -0.46 6.70 26.61
N PRO A 21 0.81 6.36 26.95
CA PRO A 21 1.73 5.83 25.95
C PRO A 21 1.27 4.50 25.36
N ILE A 22 0.64 3.64 26.16
CA ILE A 22 0.08 2.36 25.70
C ILE A 22 -1.12 2.61 24.78
N LEU A 23 -2.00 3.52 25.17
CA LEU A 23 -3.17 3.89 24.37
C LEU A 23 -2.77 4.51 23.03
N LEU A 24 -1.76 5.41 23.03
CA LEU A 24 -1.22 6.00 21.80
C LEU A 24 -0.56 4.94 20.91
N ALA A 25 0.19 4.00 21.48
CA ALA A 25 0.80 2.91 20.70
C ALA A 25 -0.26 2.06 20.00
N ILE A 26 -1.37 1.74 20.67
CA ILE A 26 -2.48 0.98 20.08
C ILE A 26 -3.15 1.78 18.95
N ILE A 27 -3.46 3.06 19.17
CA ILE A 27 -4.09 3.92 18.15
C ILE A 27 -3.18 4.05 16.92
N LEU A 28 -1.90 4.35 17.12
CA LEU A 28 -0.92 4.44 16.02
C LEU A 28 -0.80 3.11 15.27
N GLY A 29 -0.79 1.98 15.98
CA GLY A 29 -0.80 0.65 15.37
C GLY A 29 -2.02 0.40 14.49
N ILE A 30 -3.21 0.80 14.94
CA ILE A 30 -4.45 0.67 14.16
C ILE A 30 -4.43 1.56 12.92
N ILE A 31 -4.02 2.83 13.06
CA ILE A 31 -3.91 3.77 11.94
C ILE A 31 -2.94 3.23 10.89
N GLN A 32 -1.77 2.76 11.33
CA GLN A 32 -0.78 2.20 10.43
C GLN A 32 -1.30 0.97 9.69
N PHE A 33 -1.95 0.06 10.42
CA PHE A 33 -2.54 -1.12 9.80
C PHE A 33 -3.56 -0.73 8.72
N GLY A 34 -4.42 0.25 9.02
CA GLY A 34 -5.37 0.79 8.04
C GLY A 34 -4.69 1.37 6.81
N TYR A 35 -3.61 2.11 6.98
CA TYR A 35 -2.82 2.68 5.88
C TYR A 35 -2.19 1.60 4.99
N VAL A 36 -1.56 0.59 5.58
CA VAL A 36 -0.96 -0.54 4.83
C VAL A 36 -2.05 -1.32 4.08
N PHE A 37 -3.21 -1.52 4.70
CA PHE A 37 -4.34 -2.19 4.07
C PHE A 37 -4.90 -1.40 2.88
N PHE A 38 -5.04 -0.07 3.04
CA PHE A 38 -5.43 0.82 1.95
C PHE A 38 -4.46 0.72 0.76
N MET A 39 -3.15 0.75 1.02
CA MET A 39 -2.13 0.59 -0.03
C MET A 39 -2.26 -0.76 -0.76
N GLN A 40 -2.50 -1.85 -0.02
CA GLN A 40 -2.69 -3.16 -0.63
C GLN A 40 -3.90 -3.21 -1.58
N ILE A 41 -5.00 -2.54 -1.24
CA ILE A 41 -6.17 -2.43 -2.12
C ILE A 41 -5.83 -1.58 -3.35
N SER A 42 -5.27 -0.39 -3.15
CA SER A 42 -4.92 0.53 -4.23
C SER A 42 -3.97 -0.11 -5.25
N MET A 43 -2.92 -0.80 -4.78
CA MET A 43 -1.99 -1.53 -5.65
C MET A 43 -2.66 -2.67 -6.42
N THR A 44 -3.63 -3.35 -5.83
CA THR A 44 -4.38 -4.42 -6.52
C THR A 44 -5.22 -3.84 -7.66
N GLN A 45 -5.88 -2.71 -7.42
CA GLN A 45 -6.66 -1.99 -8.43
C GLN A 45 -5.75 -1.43 -9.53
N ALA A 46 -4.61 -0.84 -9.16
CA ALA A 46 -3.60 -0.33 -10.08
C ALA A 46 -3.05 -1.43 -11.01
N ALA A 47 -2.68 -2.59 -10.46
CA ALA A 47 -2.19 -3.71 -11.26
C ALA A 47 -3.22 -4.19 -12.28
N ARG A 48 -4.51 -4.26 -11.89
CA ARG A 48 -5.62 -4.64 -12.77
C ARG A 48 -5.89 -3.61 -13.87
N ALA A 49 -5.82 -2.32 -13.54
CA ALA A 49 -6.00 -1.25 -14.52
C ALA A 49 -4.84 -1.22 -15.52
N ALA A 50 -3.60 -1.37 -15.04
CA ALA A 50 -2.39 -1.38 -15.87
C ALA A 50 -2.35 -2.58 -16.82
N VAL A 51 -2.65 -3.79 -16.33
CA VAL A 51 -2.67 -4.98 -17.20
C VAL A 51 -3.77 -4.87 -18.26
N ARG A 52 -4.92 -4.26 -17.94
CA ARG A 52 -5.97 -4.00 -18.93
C ARG A 52 -5.52 -3.03 -20.01
N SER A 53 -4.90 -1.91 -19.61
CA SER A 53 -4.34 -0.94 -20.57
C SER A 53 -3.29 -1.61 -21.47
N MET A 54 -2.43 -2.48 -20.93
CA MET A 54 -1.50 -3.26 -21.75
C MET A 54 -2.18 -4.15 -22.78
N VAL A 55 -3.29 -4.82 -22.43
CA VAL A 55 -4.00 -5.67 -23.39
C VAL A 55 -4.67 -4.85 -24.49
N VAL A 56 -5.19 -3.66 -24.15
CA VAL A 56 -5.98 -2.82 -25.08
C VAL A 56 -5.08 -1.95 -25.97
N GLU A 57 -4.11 -1.27 -25.36
CA GLU A 57 -3.27 -0.25 -26.02
C GLU A 57 -1.91 -0.82 -26.45
N ASN A 58 -1.46 -1.91 -25.82
CA ASN A 58 -0.13 -2.50 -26.04
C ASN A 58 1.02 -1.49 -25.82
N ASP A 59 0.83 -0.53 -24.93
CA ASP A 59 1.84 0.47 -24.55
C ASP A 59 2.22 0.35 -23.06
N PRO A 60 3.45 -0.07 -22.74
CA PRO A 60 3.93 -0.17 -21.36
C PRO A 60 4.01 1.19 -20.65
N THR A 61 4.17 2.29 -21.39
CA THR A 61 4.25 3.63 -20.79
C THR A 61 2.89 4.07 -20.27
N SER A 62 1.84 3.98 -21.09
CA SER A 62 0.45 4.22 -20.69
C SER A 62 0.06 3.36 -19.48
N ALA A 63 0.36 2.06 -19.52
CA ALA A 63 0.05 1.15 -18.42
C ALA A 63 0.77 1.49 -17.11
N LYS A 64 2.05 1.91 -17.15
CA LYS A 64 2.78 2.40 -15.98
C LYS A 64 2.16 3.69 -15.42
N ASN A 65 1.79 4.63 -16.28
CA ASN A 65 1.16 5.89 -15.87
C ASN A 65 -0.19 5.64 -15.18
N ILE A 66 -0.99 4.70 -15.70
CA ILE A 66 -2.24 4.28 -15.07
C ILE A 66 -1.97 3.63 -13.70
N ALA A 67 -0.97 2.77 -13.58
CA ALA A 67 -0.61 2.18 -12.28
C ALA A 67 -0.27 3.25 -11.24
N VAL A 68 0.60 4.21 -11.61
CA VAL A 68 1.04 5.30 -10.73
C VAL A 68 -0.10 6.25 -10.36
N ALA A 69 -1.03 6.53 -11.27
CA ALA A 69 -2.19 7.36 -10.97
C ALA A 69 -3.14 6.75 -9.92
N ASN A 70 -3.10 5.42 -9.72
CA ASN A 70 -3.98 4.70 -8.80
C ASN A 70 -3.34 4.45 -7.42
N VAL A 71 -2.06 4.76 -7.22
CA VAL A 71 -1.35 4.53 -5.94
C VAL A 71 -0.54 5.76 -5.57
N VAL A 72 -0.89 6.38 -4.44
CA VAL A 72 -0.18 7.55 -3.94
C VAL A 72 1.25 7.18 -3.56
N GLY A 73 2.23 7.94 -4.05
CA GLY A 73 3.65 7.74 -3.73
C GLY A 73 4.34 6.65 -4.55
N LEU A 74 3.63 5.95 -5.44
CA LEU A 74 4.19 4.96 -6.34
C LEU A 74 4.95 5.61 -7.49
N SER A 75 6.12 5.07 -7.83
CA SER A 75 6.92 5.48 -8.99
C SER A 75 6.74 4.54 -10.18
N THR A 76 7.12 4.97 -11.38
CA THR A 76 7.06 4.12 -12.59
C THR A 76 8.10 3.00 -12.59
N ASP A 77 9.18 3.14 -11.81
CA ASP A 77 10.24 2.13 -11.64
C ASP A 77 9.78 0.95 -10.77
N GLU A 78 8.83 1.21 -9.88
CA GLU A 78 8.19 0.24 -9.00
C GLU A 78 7.16 -0.66 -9.73
N VAL A 79 6.88 -0.36 -10.99
CA VAL A 79 5.93 -1.10 -11.82
C VAL A 79 6.68 -1.85 -12.92
N SER A 80 6.67 -3.18 -12.83
CA SER A 80 7.23 -4.08 -13.82
C SER A 80 6.14 -4.56 -14.78
N ILE A 81 6.30 -4.22 -16.05
CA ILE A 81 5.38 -4.53 -17.14
C ILE A 81 6.19 -5.12 -18.30
N PRO A 82 5.74 -6.21 -18.96
CA PRO A 82 6.38 -6.72 -20.16
C PRO A 82 6.35 -5.70 -21.30
N ALA A 83 7.32 -5.78 -22.22
CA ALA A 83 7.49 -4.79 -23.29
C ALA A 83 6.33 -4.76 -24.30
N SER A 84 5.60 -5.86 -24.46
CA SER A 84 4.44 -5.96 -25.34
C SER A 84 3.50 -7.10 -24.93
N CYS A 85 2.26 -7.00 -25.39
CA CYS A 85 1.26 -8.05 -25.45
C CYS A 85 1.26 -8.64 -26.87
N PRO A 86 1.71 -9.88 -27.07
CA PRO A 86 1.69 -10.51 -28.40
C PRO A 86 0.27 -10.64 -28.94
N ASN A 87 0.11 -10.45 -30.26
CA ASN A 87 -1.17 -10.62 -30.92
C ASN A 87 -1.61 -12.10 -30.84
N PRO A 88 -2.83 -12.40 -30.34
CA PRO A 88 -3.36 -13.78 -30.28
C PRO A 88 -3.40 -14.49 -31.64
N ALA A 89 -3.45 -13.74 -32.75
CA ALA A 89 -3.43 -14.29 -34.10
C ALA A 89 -2.08 -14.95 -34.45
N THR A 90 -1.00 -14.56 -33.78
CA THR A 90 0.36 -15.05 -34.04
C THR A 90 0.80 -16.07 -32.99
N ILE A 91 0.36 -15.91 -31.74
CA ILE A 91 0.70 -16.80 -30.63
C ILE A 91 -0.58 -17.08 -29.82
N PRO A 92 -1.14 -18.29 -29.89
CA PRO A 92 -2.35 -18.61 -29.15
C PRO A 92 -2.10 -18.58 -27.63
N ALA A 93 -3.04 -17.96 -26.89
CA ALA A 93 -3.12 -17.93 -25.42
C ALA A 93 -1.92 -17.31 -24.67
N THR A 94 -1.41 -16.16 -25.13
CA THR A 94 -0.36 -15.45 -24.38
C THR A 94 -0.96 -14.70 -23.18
N THR A 95 -0.47 -14.97 -21.97
CA THR A 95 -0.86 -14.23 -20.75
C THR A 95 0.25 -13.27 -20.36
N ILE A 96 -0.09 -12.00 -20.10
CA ILE A 96 0.83 -11.02 -19.53
C ILE A 96 0.62 -10.89 -18.03
N THR A 97 1.71 -10.63 -17.30
CA THR A 97 1.69 -10.37 -15.87
C THR A 97 2.27 -8.99 -15.58
N VAL A 98 1.48 -8.13 -14.95
CA VAL A 98 1.96 -6.84 -14.41
C VAL A 98 2.25 -7.03 -12.93
N THR A 99 3.41 -6.56 -12.48
CA THR A 99 3.82 -6.60 -11.07
C THR A 99 4.05 -5.17 -10.56
N VAL A 100 3.35 -4.80 -9.49
CA VAL A 100 3.52 -3.53 -8.78
C VAL A 100 4.19 -3.84 -7.45
N THR A 101 5.34 -3.22 -7.18
CA THR A 101 6.11 -3.40 -5.95
C THR A 101 6.27 -2.06 -5.28
N HIS A 102 5.79 -1.90 -4.05
CA HIS A 102 5.92 -0.64 -3.32
C HIS A 102 6.39 -0.91 -1.90
N THR A 103 7.35 -0.12 -1.43
CA THR A 103 7.85 -0.24 -0.05
C THR A 103 7.18 0.80 0.82
N VAL A 104 6.52 0.37 1.89
CA VAL A 104 5.88 1.26 2.85
C VAL A 104 6.55 1.14 4.21
N ASN A 105 6.66 2.26 4.91
CA ASN A 105 7.36 2.37 6.19
C ASN A 105 6.33 2.19 7.31
N ALA A 106 6.28 0.99 7.89
CA ALA A 106 5.26 0.61 8.85
C ALA A 106 5.42 1.33 10.20
N ILE A 107 6.64 1.61 10.67
CA ILE A 107 6.85 2.35 11.93
C ILE A 107 7.94 3.38 11.67
N GLY A 108 7.62 4.37 10.83
CA GLY A 108 8.65 5.20 10.20
C GLY A 108 9.71 4.32 9.51
N ASP A 109 10.95 4.79 9.47
CA ASP A 109 12.05 4.06 8.82
C ASP A 109 12.51 2.79 9.56
N LEU A 110 11.92 2.47 10.71
CA LEU A 110 12.32 1.33 11.53
C LEU A 110 11.90 -0.02 10.92
N LEU A 111 10.76 -0.06 10.23
CA LEU A 111 10.19 -1.28 9.66
C LEU A 111 9.70 -1.06 8.22
N PRO A 112 10.60 -1.08 7.23
CA PRO A 112 10.21 -1.11 5.83
C PRO A 112 9.57 -2.45 5.50
N ILE A 113 8.39 -2.42 4.87
CA ILE A 113 7.71 -3.59 4.35
C ILE A 113 7.48 -3.44 2.85
N SER A 114 7.93 -4.42 2.07
CA SER A 114 7.72 -4.44 0.62
C SER A 114 6.41 -5.16 0.29
N LEU A 115 5.47 -4.42 -0.27
CA LEU A 115 4.22 -4.93 -0.79
C LEU A 115 4.41 -5.27 -2.27
N VAL A 116 4.00 -6.46 -2.67
CA VAL A 116 4.00 -6.87 -4.08
C VAL A 116 2.59 -7.26 -4.49
N ARG A 117 2.14 -6.77 -5.64
CA ARG A 117 0.85 -7.13 -6.24
C ARG A 117 1.02 -7.48 -7.70
N LYS A 118 0.38 -8.58 -8.10
CA LYS A 118 0.41 -9.08 -9.47
C LYS A 118 -1.00 -9.12 -10.04
N ALA A 119 -1.12 -8.78 -11.31
CA ALA A 119 -2.34 -8.97 -12.09
C ALA A 119 -1.98 -9.59 -13.44
N THR A 120 -2.79 -10.53 -13.90
CA THR A 120 -2.58 -11.26 -15.16
C THR A 120 -3.79 -11.15 -16.05
N MET A 121 -3.60 -10.96 -17.35
CA MET A 121 -4.66 -11.04 -18.37
C MET A 121 -4.12 -11.70 -19.64
N GLN A 122 -5.02 -12.33 -20.40
CA GLN A 122 -4.70 -12.85 -21.73
C GLN A 122 -4.63 -11.69 -22.73
N CYS A 123 -3.63 -11.72 -23.60
CA CYS A 123 -3.57 -10.87 -24.77
C CYS A 123 -4.61 -11.36 -25.77
N GLY A 124 -5.48 -10.47 -26.25
CA GLY A 124 -6.38 -10.79 -27.36
C GLY A 124 -7.87 -10.83 -27.08
N GLY A 125 -8.27 -10.89 -25.80
CA GLY A 125 -9.68 -11.03 -25.41
C GLY A 125 -10.20 -12.47 -25.50
#